data_AF-A0A2I0IWL5-F1
#
_entry.id   AF-A0A2I0IWL5-F1
#
_cell.length_a   1.000
_cell.length_b   1.000
_cell.length_c   1.000
_cell.angle_alpha   90.00
_cell.angle_beta   90.00
_cell.angle_gamma   90.00
#
_symmetry.space_group_name_H-M   'P 1'
#
loop_
_entity.id
_entity.type
_entity.pdbx_description
1 polymer ?
#
loop_
_entity_poly.entity_id
_entity_poly.type
_entity_poly.pdbx_seq_one_letter_code
_entity_poly.pdbx_strand_id
1 'polypeptide(L)'
;MPQGDYIELHRKRHGYRHDHFERKRKKEAREVHKRSAIAQKALGIKGKMFAKKRYAEKALMKKTRKVDDDVQDGAVPAYLLDPKQWKRMVTKATFVGPAFTRKPPKYERFIRPSGLRFNKAHKNPNGPMYTSLGVMTKGTIIEVNVSELGLVTPAGKVVWGKYAQVTNNPENDGCVNAVLLV
;
A
#
# COMPACT_ATOMS: atom_id res chain seq x y z
N MET A 1 39.76 5.78 4.17
CA MET A 1 38.45 6.31 4.62
C MET A 1 38.70 7.34 5.70
N PRO A 2 38.18 8.57 5.60
CA PRO A 2 38.24 9.49 6.72
C PRO A 2 37.41 8.92 7.89
N GLN A 3 37.99 8.88 9.10
CA GLN A 3 37.38 8.30 10.29
C GLN A 3 36.53 9.35 11.04
N GLY A 4 35.35 8.95 11.52
CA GLY A 4 34.48 9.73 12.40
C GLY A 4 33.81 10.95 11.76
N ASP A 5 33.28 11.84 12.60
CA ASP A 5 32.55 13.06 12.20
C ASP A 5 33.49 14.26 11.99
N TYR A 6 34.53 14.08 11.17
CA TYR A 6 35.59 15.07 10.95
C TYR A 6 35.07 16.43 10.45
N ILE A 7 33.94 16.47 9.73
CA ILE A 7 33.31 17.72 9.24
C ILE A 7 32.71 18.54 10.40
N GLU A 8 32.06 17.87 11.36
CA GLU A 8 31.51 18.55 12.52
C GLU A 8 32.62 19.01 13.46
N LEU A 9 33.65 18.18 13.66
CA LEU A 9 34.86 18.53 14.40
C LEU A 9 35.55 19.77 13.79
N HIS A 10 35.69 19.82 12.46
CA HIS A 10 36.23 20.98 11.77
C HIS A 10 35.37 22.23 11.97
N ARG A 11 34.04 22.12 11.90
CA ARG A 11 33.12 23.24 12.18
C ARG A 11 33.17 23.71 13.63
N LYS A 12 33.35 22.82 14.60
CA LYS A 12 33.52 23.19 16.01
C LYS A 12 34.86 23.90 16.27
N ARG A 13 35.93 23.47 15.60
CA ARG A 13 37.29 24.04 15.74
C ARG A 13 37.50 25.34 14.99
N HIS A 14 37.02 25.44 13.75
CA HIS A 14 37.29 26.55 12.84
C HIS A 14 36.05 27.36 12.47
N GLY A 15 34.87 26.99 13.01
CA GLY A 15 33.63 27.69 12.75
C GLY A 15 33.08 27.46 11.34
N TYR A 16 32.14 28.32 10.96
CA TYR A 16 31.63 28.42 9.60
C TYR A 16 32.36 29.52 8.84
N ARG A 17 32.34 29.44 7.51
CA ARG A 17 32.76 30.54 6.65
C ARG A 17 32.02 31.83 7.05
N HIS A 18 32.72 32.97 7.10
CA HIS A 18 32.16 34.23 7.59
C HIS A 18 30.85 34.66 6.89
N ASP A 19 30.69 34.37 5.60
CA ASP A 19 29.50 34.70 4.81
C ASP A 19 28.42 33.61 4.80
N HIS A 20 28.61 32.50 5.53
CA HIS A 20 27.72 31.34 5.49
C HIS A 20 26.30 31.68 5.93
N PHE A 21 26.15 32.38 7.06
CA PHE A 21 24.84 32.73 7.61
C PHE A 21 24.12 33.76 6.74
N GLU A 22 24.84 34.73 6.19
CA GLU A 22 24.26 35.69 5.26
C GLU A 22 23.77 35.03 3.96
N ARG A 23 24.57 34.12 3.41
CA ARG A 23 24.20 33.35 2.21
C ARG A 23 23.00 32.45 2.48
N LYS A 24 22.96 31.78 3.62
CA LYS A 24 21.84 30.91 4.03
C LYS A 24 20.55 31.72 4.16
N ARG A 25 20.59 32.83 4.91
CA ARG A 25 19.45 33.76 5.07
C ARG A 25 18.95 34.29 3.72
N LYS A 26 19.85 34.78 2.85
CA LYS A 26 19.49 35.26 1.51
C LYS A 26 18.94 34.13 0.61
N LYS A 27 19.40 32.90 0.77
CA LYS A 27 18.92 31.74 0.02
C LYS A 27 17.49 31.35 0.43
N GLU A 28 17.23 31.29 1.73
CA GLU A 28 15.90 31.00 2.30
C GLU A 28 14.88 32.08 1.90
N ALA A 29 15.24 33.36 2.02
CA ALA A 29 14.38 34.47 1.59
C ALA A 29 14.03 34.40 0.09
N ARG A 30 15.01 34.11 -0.78
CA ARG A 30 14.78 33.97 -2.23
C ARG A 30 13.99 32.72 -2.60
N GLU A 31 13.91 31.74 -1.72
CA GLU A 31 13.28 30.47 -2.03
C GLU A 31 11.80 30.63 -2.37
N VAL A 32 11.11 31.57 -1.71
CA VAL A 32 9.70 31.89 -1.97
C VAL A 32 9.50 32.34 -3.43
N HIS A 33 10.30 33.28 -3.91
CA HIS A 33 10.24 33.76 -5.30
C HIS A 33 10.70 32.71 -6.31
N LYS A 34 11.70 31.91 -5.98
CA LYS A 34 12.13 30.80 -6.84
C LYS A 34 11.04 29.74 -6.98
N ARG A 35 10.33 29.43 -5.88
CA ARG A 35 9.23 28.46 -5.89
C ARG A 35 8.06 28.94 -6.76
N SER A 36 7.68 30.22 -6.69
CA SER A 36 6.64 30.77 -7.56
C SER A 36 7.07 30.81 -9.03
N ALA A 37 8.33 31.19 -9.31
CA ALA A 37 8.87 31.19 -10.66
C ALA A 37 8.91 29.77 -11.26
N ILE A 38 9.30 28.75 -10.48
CA ILE A 38 9.27 27.35 -10.91
C ILE A 38 7.83 26.90 -11.17
N ALA A 39 6.87 27.30 -10.33
CA ALA A 39 5.46 26.95 -10.54
C ALA A 39 4.91 27.48 -11.87
N GLN A 40 5.28 28.70 -12.25
CA GLN A 40 4.83 29.35 -13.49
C GLN A 40 5.58 28.85 -14.73
N LYS A 41 6.88 28.56 -14.60
CA LYS A 41 7.75 28.24 -15.74
C LYS A 41 7.95 26.75 -15.99
N ALA A 42 7.67 25.87 -15.02
CA ALA A 42 7.88 24.44 -15.19
C ALA A 42 6.82 23.81 -16.12
N LEU A 43 7.26 23.30 -17.26
CA LEU A 43 6.40 22.65 -18.25
C LEU A 43 6.44 21.12 -18.15
N GLY A 44 5.42 20.48 -18.71
CA GLY A 44 5.33 19.02 -18.86
C GLY A 44 5.35 18.25 -17.53
N ILE A 45 6.07 17.13 -17.51
CA ILE A 45 6.15 16.22 -16.35
C ILE A 45 6.75 16.93 -15.13
N LYS A 46 7.71 17.84 -15.34
CA LYS A 46 8.35 18.60 -14.25
C LYS A 46 7.34 19.48 -13.51
N GLY A 47 6.44 20.16 -14.23
CA GLY A 47 5.34 20.93 -13.63
C GLY A 47 4.36 20.04 -12.86
N LYS A 48 3.97 18.90 -13.43
CA LYS A 48 3.08 17.91 -12.76
C LYS A 48 3.69 17.36 -11.47
N MET A 49 4.98 17.01 -11.48
CA MET A 49 5.69 16.53 -10.29
C MET A 49 5.80 17.62 -9.22
N PHE A 50 6.08 18.87 -9.62
CA PHE A 50 6.14 20.00 -8.70
C PHE A 50 4.80 20.25 -8.01
N ALA A 51 3.70 20.25 -8.77
CA ALA A 51 2.35 20.40 -8.22
C ALA A 51 1.99 19.26 -7.25
N LYS A 52 2.28 18.00 -7.62
CA LYS A 52 2.04 16.82 -6.76
C LYS A 52 2.79 16.92 -5.43
N LYS A 53 4.08 17.32 -5.48
CA LYS A 53 4.89 17.53 -4.28
C LYS A 53 4.32 18.64 -3.38
N ARG A 54 3.91 19.77 -3.97
CA ARG A 54 3.32 20.90 -3.23
C ARG A 54 1.98 20.56 -2.59
N TYR A 55 1.15 19.77 -3.26
CA TYR A 55 -0.10 19.27 -2.68
C TYR A 55 0.18 18.41 -1.44
N ALA A 56 1.13 17.47 -1.52
CA ALA A 56 1.51 16.62 -0.41
C ALA A 56 2.07 17.41 0.78
N GLU A 57 2.97 18.38 0.53
CA GLU A 57 3.52 19.27 1.56
C GLU A 57 2.42 20.08 2.26
N LYS A 58 1.48 20.67 1.51
CA LYS A 58 0.35 21.42 2.08
C LYS A 58 -0.58 20.52 2.91
N ALA A 59 -0.86 19.32 2.43
CA ALA A 59 -1.69 18.37 3.15
C ALA A 59 -1.03 17.93 4.47
N LEU A 60 0.29 17.71 4.48
CA LEU A 60 1.04 17.38 5.68
C LEU A 60 1.03 18.54 6.70
N MET A 61 1.26 19.77 6.25
CA MET A 61 1.21 20.96 7.11
C MET A 61 -0.20 21.20 7.68
N LYS A 62 -1.24 20.92 6.89
CA LYS A 62 -2.63 21.01 7.36
C LYS A 62 -2.95 19.94 8.42
N LYS A 63 -2.44 18.72 8.23
CA LYS A 63 -2.61 17.62 9.20
C LYS A 63 -1.86 17.89 10.50
N THR A 64 -0.60 18.34 10.44
CA THR A 64 0.20 18.66 11.64
C THR A 64 -0.46 19.76 12.46
N ARG A 65 -0.87 20.87 11.84
CA ARG A 65 -1.63 21.91 12.53
C ARG A 65 -2.93 21.39 13.15
N LYS A 66 -3.67 20.53 12.44
CA LYS A 66 -4.93 19.98 12.96
C LYS A 66 -4.72 19.06 14.17
N VAL A 67 -3.60 18.36 14.26
CA VAL A 67 -3.28 17.50 15.42
C VAL A 67 -3.08 18.33 16.70
N ASP A 68 -2.54 19.55 16.58
CA ASP A 68 -2.40 20.45 17.73
C ASP A 68 -3.75 20.98 18.24
N ASP A 69 -4.77 21.08 17.36
CA ASP A 69 -6.11 21.60 17.68
C ASP A 69 -7.09 20.51 18.19
N ASP A 70 -6.89 19.24 17.81
CA ASP A 70 -7.80 18.13 18.12
C ASP A 70 -7.15 17.07 19.03
N VAL A 71 -6.92 17.41 20.32
CA VAL A 71 -6.79 16.39 21.37
C VAL A 71 -8.20 15.95 21.78
N GLN A 72 -8.80 15.10 20.97
CA GLN A 72 -10.02 14.38 21.36
C GLN A 72 -9.59 13.16 22.18
N ASP A 73 -9.77 13.25 23.49
CA ASP A 73 -9.52 12.18 24.46
C ASP A 73 -10.63 11.11 24.37
N GLY A 74 -10.57 10.32 23.31
CA GLY A 74 -11.48 9.21 23.04
C GLY A 74 -10.74 7.89 23.21
N ALA A 75 -10.40 7.54 24.45
CA ALA A 75 -9.80 6.26 24.77
C ALA A 75 -10.76 5.12 24.42
N VAL A 76 -10.45 4.38 23.35
CA VAL A 76 -11.13 3.12 23.04
C VAL A 76 -10.39 2.00 23.77
N PRO A 77 -11.08 1.07 24.45
CA PRO A 77 -10.43 -0.02 25.17
C PRO A 77 -9.48 -0.84 24.28
N ALA A 78 -8.38 -1.33 24.85
CA ALA A 78 -7.31 -2.04 24.15
C ALA A 78 -7.78 -3.23 23.28
N TYR A 79 -8.92 -3.84 23.60
CA TYR A 79 -9.50 -4.97 22.87
C TYR A 79 -10.31 -4.56 21.61
N LEU A 80 -10.58 -3.27 21.41
CA LEU A 80 -11.24 -2.73 20.20
C LEU A 80 -10.25 -2.01 19.26
N LEU A 81 -8.97 -1.91 19.66
CA LEU A 81 -7.91 -1.35 18.84
C LEU A 81 -7.37 -2.42 17.91
N ASP A 82 -7.48 -2.25 16.60
CA ASP A 82 -6.86 -3.15 15.62
C ASP A 82 -5.33 -2.97 15.61
N PRO A 83 -4.53 -3.91 16.13
CA PRO A 83 -3.08 -3.82 16.01
C PRO A 83 -2.69 -3.99 14.54
N LYS A 84 -1.96 -3.00 14.02
CA LYS A 84 -1.42 -3.03 12.65
C LYS A 84 -0.26 -4.03 12.57
N GLN A 85 -0.58 -5.32 12.44
CA GLN A 85 0.40 -6.39 12.39
C GLN A 85 1.31 -6.28 11.16
N TRP A 86 2.60 -6.59 11.36
CA TRP A 86 3.63 -6.52 10.30
C TRP A 86 3.42 -7.59 9.22
N LYS A 87 2.89 -8.75 9.61
CA LYS A 87 2.36 -9.77 8.71
C LYS A 87 0.94 -9.40 8.32
N ARG A 88 0.65 -9.46 7.02
CA ARG A 88 -0.69 -9.23 6.49
C ARG A 88 -1.18 -10.52 5.85
N MET A 89 -2.28 -11.05 6.37
CA MET A 89 -2.99 -12.13 5.70
C MET A 89 -3.69 -11.56 4.48
N VAL A 90 -3.48 -12.18 3.33
CA VAL A 90 -4.24 -11.85 2.14
C VAL A 90 -5.60 -12.53 2.31
N THR A 91 -6.64 -11.73 2.55
CA THR A 91 -8.03 -12.20 2.69
C THR A 91 -8.73 -12.37 1.36
N LYS A 92 -8.08 -11.98 0.26
CA LYS A 92 -8.57 -12.13 -1.10
C LYS A 92 -8.01 -13.40 -1.72
N ALA A 93 -8.86 -14.04 -2.49
CA ALA A 93 -8.54 -14.83 -3.66
C ALA A 93 -7.17 -14.47 -4.30
N THR A 94 -6.23 -15.42 -4.45
CA THR A 94 -4.97 -15.20 -5.20
C THR A 94 -4.60 -16.40 -6.08
N PHE A 95 -4.25 -16.16 -7.34
CA PHE A 95 -3.69 -17.19 -8.21
C PHE A 95 -2.22 -17.48 -7.84
N VAL A 96 -1.87 -18.76 -7.80
CA VAL A 96 -0.54 -19.22 -7.43
C VAL A 96 -0.17 -20.36 -8.38
N GLY A 97 0.87 -20.17 -9.20
CA GLY A 97 1.28 -21.19 -10.17
C GLY A 97 1.77 -22.49 -9.52
N PRO A 98 1.82 -23.60 -10.29
CA PRO A 98 2.15 -24.94 -9.77
C PRO A 98 3.56 -25.06 -9.17
N ALA A 99 4.47 -24.16 -9.51
CA ALA A 99 5.85 -24.12 -9.00
C ALA A 99 6.05 -23.18 -7.78
N PHE A 100 4.98 -22.81 -7.08
CA PHE A 100 5.10 -21.87 -5.96
C PHE A 100 5.64 -22.51 -4.68
N THR A 101 6.79 -22.01 -4.23
CA THR A 101 7.39 -22.32 -2.93
C THR A 101 7.21 -21.15 -1.96
N ARG A 102 6.82 -21.45 -0.72
CA ARG A 102 6.65 -20.44 0.33
C ARG A 102 8.02 -19.90 0.76
N LYS A 103 8.08 -18.60 1.04
CA LYS A 103 9.28 -18.01 1.66
C LYS A 103 9.32 -18.41 3.15
N PRO A 104 10.50 -18.49 3.78
CA PRO A 104 10.60 -18.75 5.21
C PRO A 104 9.78 -17.73 6.02
N PRO A 105 9.13 -18.13 7.15
CA PRO A 105 8.18 -17.29 7.90
C PRO A 105 8.71 -15.96 8.41
N LYS A 106 10.04 -15.81 8.47
CA LYS A 106 10.75 -14.57 8.83
C LYS A 106 10.72 -13.52 7.73
N TYR A 107 10.66 -13.92 6.46
CA TYR A 107 10.69 -13.03 5.29
C TYR A 107 9.33 -12.90 4.57
N GLU A 108 8.33 -13.69 4.98
CA GLU A 108 6.98 -13.67 4.40
C GLU A 108 6.13 -12.57 5.06
N ARG A 109 6.05 -11.41 4.42
CA ARG A 109 5.22 -10.26 4.87
C ARG A 109 3.74 -10.41 4.52
N PHE A 110 3.44 -11.09 3.41
CA PHE A 110 2.08 -11.34 2.93
C PHE A 110 1.83 -12.84 2.95
N ILE A 111 0.94 -13.29 3.84
CA ILE A 111 0.57 -14.70 3.95
C ILE A 111 -0.56 -14.97 2.97
N ARG A 112 -0.32 -15.82 1.98
CA ARG A 112 -1.37 -16.31 1.07
C ARG A 112 -1.83 -17.69 1.54
N PRO A 113 -2.96 -17.75 2.26
CA PRO A 113 -3.52 -19.01 2.73
C PRO A 113 -3.73 -19.98 1.56
N SER A 114 -3.43 -21.25 1.77
CA SER A 114 -3.64 -22.32 0.78
C SER A 114 -5.09 -22.39 0.31
N GLY A 115 -6.06 -22.13 1.20
CA GLY A 115 -7.48 -22.10 0.85
C GLY A 115 -7.83 -21.06 -0.22
N LEU A 116 -7.15 -19.91 -0.22
CA LEU A 116 -7.42 -18.83 -1.18
C LEU A 116 -6.62 -18.96 -2.48
N ARG A 117 -6.05 -20.14 -2.78
CA ARG A 117 -5.33 -20.44 -4.04
C ARG A 117 -6.26 -21.13 -5.03
N PHE A 118 -6.32 -20.63 -6.26
CA PHE A 118 -7.22 -21.18 -7.30
C PHE A 118 -6.52 -22.09 -8.29
N ASN A 119 -7.25 -23.14 -8.67
CA ASN A 119 -6.92 -24.01 -9.79
C ASN A 119 -8.04 -24.07 -10.86
N LYS A 120 -9.27 -23.59 -10.60
CA LYS A 120 -10.43 -23.75 -11.52
C LYS A 120 -11.49 -22.64 -11.39
N ALA A 121 -12.13 -22.26 -12.51
CA ALA A 121 -13.24 -21.29 -12.58
C ALA A 121 -14.60 -22.00 -12.75
N HIS A 122 -15.69 -21.42 -12.22
CA HIS A 122 -17.02 -22.06 -12.17
C HIS A 122 -18.07 -21.48 -13.11
N LYS A 123 -18.16 -20.16 -13.27
CA LYS A 123 -19.13 -19.55 -14.20
C LYS A 123 -18.57 -18.24 -14.76
N ASN A 124 -18.44 -18.14 -16.08
CA ASN A 124 -17.97 -16.94 -16.75
C ASN A 124 -19.15 -16.17 -17.40
N PRO A 125 -19.29 -14.84 -17.17
CA PRO A 125 -20.35 -14.05 -17.78
C PRO A 125 -20.29 -13.99 -19.32
N ASN A 126 -19.13 -14.24 -19.92
CA ASN A 126 -18.94 -14.19 -21.38
C ASN A 126 -19.41 -15.46 -22.10
N GLY A 127 -19.90 -16.46 -21.36
CA GLY A 127 -20.55 -17.64 -21.92
C GLY A 127 -20.05 -18.99 -21.35
N PRO A 128 -20.75 -20.08 -21.70
CA PRO A 128 -20.43 -21.42 -21.20
C PRO A 128 -19.09 -21.94 -21.76
N MET A 129 -18.72 -21.57 -22.98
CA MET A 129 -17.43 -21.95 -23.57
C MET A 129 -16.24 -21.48 -22.74
N TYR A 130 -16.25 -20.22 -22.30
CA TYR A 130 -15.21 -19.63 -21.44
C TYR A 130 -15.16 -20.25 -20.05
N THR A 131 -16.31 -20.76 -19.59
CA THR A 131 -16.42 -21.50 -18.33
C THR A 131 -15.72 -22.86 -18.45
N SER A 132 -16.00 -23.62 -19.51
CA SER A 132 -15.36 -24.91 -19.77
C SER A 132 -13.86 -24.80 -19.97
N LEU A 133 -13.39 -23.72 -20.60
CA LEU A 133 -11.96 -23.42 -20.78
C LEU A 133 -11.29 -22.88 -19.51
N GLY A 134 -12.04 -22.58 -18.44
CA GLY A 134 -11.48 -22.07 -17.19
C GLY A 134 -10.94 -20.64 -17.28
N VAL A 135 -11.40 -19.84 -18.25
CA VAL A 135 -10.92 -18.47 -18.47
C VAL A 135 -11.43 -17.56 -17.35
N MET A 136 -10.51 -16.79 -16.75
CA MET A 136 -10.79 -15.92 -15.61
C MET A 136 -10.85 -14.45 -16.03
N THR A 137 -12.07 -13.96 -16.27
CA THR A 137 -12.35 -12.54 -16.58
C THR A 137 -13.03 -11.85 -15.40
N LYS A 138 -13.10 -10.51 -15.44
CA LYS A 138 -13.91 -9.75 -14.49
C LYS A 138 -15.35 -10.26 -14.48
N GLY A 139 -15.90 -10.48 -13.29
CA GLY A 139 -17.24 -11.02 -13.08
C GLY A 139 -17.33 -12.54 -13.11
N THR A 140 -16.24 -13.26 -13.39
CA THR A 140 -16.20 -14.73 -13.30
C THR A 140 -16.45 -15.16 -11.85
N ILE A 141 -17.32 -16.15 -11.67
CA ILE A 141 -17.58 -16.81 -10.40
C ILE A 141 -16.62 -17.99 -10.26
N ILE A 142 -15.96 -18.07 -9.12
CA ILE A 142 -14.99 -19.10 -8.77
C ILE A 142 -15.39 -19.74 -7.44
N GLU A 143 -15.12 -21.03 -7.29
CA GLU A 143 -15.21 -21.70 -6.00
C GLU A 143 -13.88 -21.53 -5.27
N VAL A 144 -13.96 -21.06 -4.03
CA VAL A 144 -12.81 -20.71 -3.19
C VAL A 144 -12.81 -21.60 -1.98
N ASN A 145 -11.64 -22.17 -1.66
CA ASN A 145 -11.51 -22.92 -0.42
C ASN A 145 -11.44 -21.94 0.77
N VAL A 146 -12.38 -22.07 1.70
CA VAL A 146 -12.53 -21.18 2.86
C VAL A 146 -12.25 -21.87 4.19
N SER A 147 -11.63 -23.06 4.16
CA SER A 147 -11.24 -23.81 5.37
C SER A 147 -10.42 -22.99 6.37
N GLU A 148 -9.55 -22.08 5.88
CA GLU A 148 -8.73 -21.22 6.74
C GLU A 148 -9.49 -20.03 7.35
N LEU A 149 -10.73 -19.77 6.93
CA LEU A 149 -11.58 -18.72 7.50
C LEU A 149 -12.39 -19.21 8.72
N GLY A 150 -12.39 -20.53 9.01
CA GLY A 150 -13.09 -21.08 10.16
C GLY A 150 -14.61 -20.90 10.11
N LEU A 151 -15.18 -20.82 8.90
CA LEU A 151 -16.63 -20.65 8.74
C LEU A 151 -17.34 -21.96 9.10
N VAL A 152 -18.34 -21.86 9.97
CA VAL A 152 -19.15 -22.99 10.44
C VAL A 152 -20.62 -22.63 10.27
N THR A 153 -21.43 -23.58 9.80
CA THR A 153 -22.88 -23.38 9.70
C THR A 153 -23.53 -23.43 11.09
N PRO A 154 -24.75 -22.90 11.28
CA PRO A 154 -25.46 -23.03 12.56
C PRO A 154 -25.62 -24.49 13.04
N ALA A 155 -25.56 -25.45 12.12
CA ALA A 155 -25.59 -26.88 12.40
C ALA A 155 -24.21 -27.50 12.77
N GLY A 156 -23.17 -26.67 12.97
CA GLY A 156 -21.84 -27.13 13.38
C GLY A 156 -20.98 -27.72 12.26
N LYS A 157 -21.41 -27.67 10.99
CA LYS A 157 -20.62 -28.18 9.86
C LYS A 157 -19.59 -27.15 9.40
N VAL A 158 -18.34 -27.56 9.24
CA VAL A 158 -17.25 -26.73 8.71
C VAL A 158 -17.46 -26.49 7.21
N VAL A 159 -17.41 -25.23 6.79
CA VAL A 159 -17.51 -24.82 5.39
C VAL A 159 -16.11 -24.84 4.77
N TRP A 160 -15.94 -25.61 3.71
CA TRP A 160 -14.66 -25.75 3.01
C TRP A 160 -14.65 -25.08 1.63
N GLY A 161 -15.81 -24.78 1.04
CA GLY A 161 -15.96 -24.13 -0.26
C GLY A 161 -16.99 -23.00 -0.23
N LYS A 162 -16.68 -21.87 -0.88
CA LYS A 162 -17.63 -20.77 -1.08
C LYS A 162 -17.43 -20.12 -2.45
N TYR A 163 -18.50 -19.58 -3.02
CA TYR A 163 -18.38 -18.83 -4.27
C TYR A 163 -17.82 -17.42 -4.03
N ALA A 164 -16.95 -16.97 -4.94
CA ALA A 164 -16.47 -15.60 -5.01
C ALA A 164 -16.58 -15.07 -6.44
N GLN A 165 -16.73 -13.76 -6.57
CA GLN A 165 -16.78 -13.08 -7.86
C GLN A 165 -15.50 -12.27 -8.08
N VAL A 166 -14.85 -12.48 -9.23
CA VAL A 166 -13.65 -11.73 -9.63
C VAL A 166 -14.02 -10.27 -9.91
N THR A 167 -13.33 -9.33 -9.27
CA THR A 167 -13.65 -7.89 -9.31
C THR A 167 -12.81 -7.08 -10.28
N ASN A 168 -11.61 -7.58 -10.63
CA ASN A 168 -10.67 -6.88 -11.49
C ASN A 168 -10.44 -7.63 -12.81
N ASN A 169 -9.64 -7.06 -13.71
CA ASN A 169 -9.20 -7.69 -14.95
C ASN A 169 -7.81 -8.31 -14.73
N PRO A 170 -7.69 -9.65 -14.59
CA PRO A 170 -6.42 -10.28 -14.24
C PRO A 170 -5.30 -10.04 -15.25
N GLU A 171 -5.66 -9.84 -16.53
CA GLU A 171 -4.73 -9.58 -17.64
C GLU A 171 -3.95 -8.26 -17.46
N ASN A 172 -4.55 -7.24 -16.83
CA ASN A 172 -3.94 -5.92 -16.68
C ASN A 172 -3.12 -5.79 -15.38
N ASP A 173 -3.55 -6.48 -14.32
CA ASP A 173 -2.99 -6.33 -12.97
C ASP A 173 -1.98 -7.43 -12.61
N GLY A 174 -1.97 -8.55 -13.34
CA GLY A 174 -1.17 -9.74 -13.02
C GLY A 174 -1.61 -10.46 -11.73
N CYS A 175 -2.76 -10.06 -11.17
CA CYS A 175 -3.35 -10.60 -9.95
C CYS A 175 -4.85 -10.81 -10.16
N VAL A 176 -5.41 -11.88 -9.57
CA VAL A 176 -6.86 -12.08 -9.48
C VAL A 176 -7.32 -11.54 -8.13
N ASN A 177 -8.20 -10.55 -8.11
CA ASN A 177 -8.91 -10.10 -6.93
C ASN A 177 -10.36 -10.56 -7.02
N ALA A 178 -10.89 -11.16 -5.95
CA ALA A 178 -12.30 -11.55 -5.87
C ALA A 178 -12.92 -11.19 -4.51
N VAL A 179 -14.24 -11.07 -4.50
CA VAL A 179 -15.07 -10.84 -3.32
C VAL A 179 -15.92 -12.08 -3.08
N LEU A 180 -15.92 -12.58 -1.84
CA LEU A 180 -16.77 -13.70 -1.44
C LEU A 180 -18.24 -13.31 -1.59
N LEU A 181 -19.02 -14.15 -2.25
CA LEU A 181 -20.47 -14.03 -2.26
C LEU A 181 -20.97 -14.51 -0.90
N VAL A 182 -21.76 -13.68 -0.21
CA VAL A 182 -22.35 -14.01 1.08
C VAL A 182 -23.63 -14.79 0.90
#